data_AF-A0A2H3J9E2-F1
#
_entry.id   AF-A0A2H3J9E2-F1
#
_cell.length_a   1.000
_cell.length_b   1.000
_cell.length_c   1.000
_cell.angle_alpha   90.00
_cell.angle_beta   90.00
_cell.angle_gamma   90.00
#
_symmetry.space_group_name_H-M   'P 1'
#
loop_
_entity.id
_entity.type
_entity.pdbx_description
1 polymer ?
#
loop_
_entity_poly.entity_id
_entity_poly.type
_entity_poly.pdbx_seq_one_letter_code
_entity_poly.pdbx_strand_id
1 'polypeptide(L)'
;FHQNVSGMKKLAAQDFEDIIQCIIPAVSGLLDQPHNNIVQDLIFELATWHALAKLWLHTEETLQILEHTTRSVGQVVYQFLATMCEYYDTEELKEEAARGWHTTALTANAMSQKVRDK
;
A
#
# COMPACT_ATOMS: atom_id res chain seq x y z
N PHE A 1 15.72 -5.59 8.86
CA PHE A 1 14.73 -6.06 7.87
C PHE A 1 14.56 -7.57 7.94
N HIS A 2 13.35 -8.06 7.70
CA HIS A 2 13.04 -9.49 7.57
C HIS A 2 13.79 -10.10 6.36
N GLN A 3 14.04 -11.41 6.36
CA GLN A 3 14.75 -12.10 5.26
C GLN A 3 14.03 -11.98 3.90
N ASN A 4 12.70 -11.84 3.94
CA ASN A 4 11.85 -11.57 2.78
C ASN A 4 10.88 -10.45 3.13
N VAL A 5 11.18 -9.23 2.67
CA VAL A 5 10.34 -8.04 2.86
C VAL A 5 9.14 -8.04 1.92
N SER A 6 9.30 -8.46 0.66
CA SER A 6 8.21 -8.50 -0.32
C SER A 6 7.11 -9.48 0.03
N GLY A 7 7.41 -10.51 0.83
CA GLY A 7 6.39 -11.44 1.34
C GLY A 7 5.45 -10.84 2.38
N MET A 8 5.78 -9.71 3.02
CA MET A 8 4.96 -8.98 4.00
C MET A 8 4.32 -9.85 5.10
N LYS A 9 4.98 -10.95 5.49
CA LYS A 9 4.50 -11.90 6.50
C LYS A 9 5.06 -11.54 7.88
N LYS A 10 4.19 -11.53 8.91
CA LYS A 10 4.55 -11.33 10.33
C LYS A 10 5.23 -9.99 10.63
N LEU A 11 4.83 -8.93 9.93
CA LEU A 11 5.32 -7.58 10.17
C LEU A 11 4.54 -6.91 11.31
N ALA A 12 5.25 -6.29 12.24
CA ALA A 12 4.67 -5.33 13.17
C ALA A 12 4.48 -3.97 12.48
N ALA A 13 3.67 -3.09 13.07
CA ALA A 13 3.45 -1.75 12.53
C ALA A 13 4.75 -0.96 12.30
N GLN A 14 5.73 -1.13 13.19
CA GLN A 14 7.05 -0.49 13.05
C GLN A 14 7.81 -0.99 11.82
N ASP A 15 7.71 -2.29 11.48
CA ASP A 15 8.42 -2.83 10.32
C ASP A 15 7.92 -2.18 9.03
N PHE A 16 6.61 -1.91 8.91
CA PHE A 16 6.05 -1.23 7.73
C PHE A 16 6.61 0.19 7.56
N GLU A 17 6.73 0.93 8.66
CA GLU A 17 7.32 2.27 8.64
C GLU A 17 8.79 2.23 8.22
N ASP A 18 9.58 1.35 8.82
CA ASP A 18 11.00 1.21 8.50
C ASP A 18 11.20 0.83 7.03
N ILE A 19 10.34 -0.06 6.50
CA ILE A 19 10.32 -0.43 5.07
C ILE A 19 10.04 0.81 4.22
N ILE A 20 8.96 1.54 4.49
CA ILE A 20 8.57 2.72 3.69
C ILE A 20 9.66 3.79 3.70
N GLN A 21 10.33 4.00 4.83
CA GLN A 21 11.41 4.99 4.94
C GLN A 21 12.63 4.64 4.09
N CYS A 22 12.90 3.34 3.86
CA CYS A 22 14.12 2.89 3.18
C CYS A 22 13.89 2.25 1.80
N ILE A 23 12.66 2.20 1.28
CA ILE A 23 12.35 1.42 0.08
C ILE A 23 12.74 2.11 -1.23
N ILE A 24 12.84 3.44 -1.26
CA ILE A 24 13.14 4.20 -2.49
C ILE A 24 14.41 3.72 -3.21
N PRO A 25 15.57 3.53 -2.52
CA PRO A 25 16.76 2.98 -3.17
C PRO A 25 16.56 1.57 -3.74
N ALA A 26 15.71 0.74 -3.12
CA ALA A 26 15.47 -0.63 -3.56
C ALA A 26 14.61 -0.72 -4.83
N VAL A 27 13.71 0.26 -5.04
CA VAL A 27 12.90 0.36 -6.27
C VAL A 27 13.60 1.16 -7.37
N SER A 28 14.70 1.85 -7.05
CA SER A 28 15.36 2.72 -8.01
C SER A 28 16.06 1.96 -9.14
N GLY A 29 15.53 2.10 -10.35
CA GLY A 29 16.00 1.39 -11.53
C GLY A 29 15.48 -0.04 -11.64
N LEU A 30 14.49 -0.40 -10.81
CA LEU A 30 13.86 -1.73 -10.85
C LEU A 30 12.97 -1.91 -12.08
N LEU A 31 12.32 -0.81 -12.52
CA LEU A 31 11.43 -0.80 -13.68
C LEU A 31 12.01 0.09 -14.79
N ASP A 32 11.52 -0.12 -16.01
CA ASP A 32 11.84 0.76 -17.12
C ASP A 32 11.09 2.10 -17.00
N GLN A 33 11.62 3.14 -17.66
CA GLN A 33 10.94 4.42 -17.75
C GLN A 33 9.73 4.33 -18.68
N PRO A 34 8.59 4.99 -18.37
CA PRO A 34 8.37 5.95 -17.28
C PRO A 34 7.94 5.32 -15.93
N HIS A 35 7.69 4.01 -15.92
CA HIS A 35 7.06 3.28 -14.81
C HIS A 35 7.83 3.39 -13.49
N ASN A 36 9.16 3.35 -13.55
CA ASN A 36 10.00 3.51 -12.37
C ASN A 36 9.78 4.85 -11.65
N ASN A 37 9.66 5.96 -12.41
CA ASN A 37 9.42 7.26 -11.80
C ASN A 37 8.04 7.32 -11.16
N ILE A 38 7.00 6.80 -11.82
CA ILE A 38 5.64 6.76 -11.28
C ILE A 38 5.60 6.00 -9.95
N VAL A 39 6.29 4.86 -9.86
CA VAL A 39 6.37 4.07 -8.62
C VAL A 39 7.16 4.81 -7.53
N GLN A 40 8.27 5.46 -7.88
CA GLN A 40 9.04 6.24 -6.91
C GLN A 40 8.26 7.45 -6.38
N ASP A 41 7.58 8.18 -7.26
CA ASP A 41 6.72 9.30 -6.89
C ASP A 41 5.60 8.84 -5.96
N LEU A 42 4.95 7.71 -6.28
CA LEU A 42 3.93 7.11 -5.43
C LEU A 42 4.44 6.78 -4.02
N ILE A 43 5.60 6.12 -3.95
CA ILE A 43 6.22 5.76 -2.66
C ILE A 43 6.59 7.01 -1.88
N PHE A 44 7.16 8.02 -2.54
CA PHE A 44 7.57 9.27 -1.91
C PHE A 44 6.38 10.04 -1.33
N GLU A 45 5.29 10.18 -2.09
CA GLU A 45 4.06 10.85 -1.64
C GLU A 45 3.42 10.10 -0.47
N LEU A 46 3.35 8.76 -0.54
CA LEU A 46 2.82 7.95 0.56
C LEU A 46 3.68 8.05 1.83
N ALA A 47 5.00 8.03 1.70
CA ALA A 47 5.92 8.20 2.82
C ALA A 47 5.77 9.58 3.46
N THR A 48 5.65 10.64 2.65
CA THR A 48 5.44 12.02 3.10
C THR A 48 4.11 12.16 3.82
N TRP A 49 3.03 11.66 3.24
CA TRP A 49 1.71 11.65 3.86
C TRP A 49 1.70 10.91 5.20
N HIS A 50 2.32 9.72 5.24
CA HIS A 50 2.39 8.92 6.46
C HIS A 50 3.19 9.63 7.57
N ALA A 51 4.32 10.25 7.22
CA ALA A 51 5.13 11.02 8.16
C ALA A 51 4.34 12.20 8.75
N LEU A 52 3.59 12.93 7.91
CA LEU A 52 2.73 14.03 8.34
C LEU A 52 1.58 13.55 9.22
N ALA A 53 0.93 12.45 8.84
CA ALA A 53 -0.19 11.87 9.60
C ALA A 53 0.25 11.36 10.98
N LYS A 54 1.52 10.98 11.14
CA LYS A 54 2.09 10.46 12.39
C LYS A 54 2.64 11.56 13.31
N LEU A 55 2.62 12.83 12.91
CA LEU A 55 3.09 13.91 13.76
C LEU A 55 2.28 13.95 15.07
N TRP A 56 2.99 13.91 16.20
CA TRP A 56 2.36 13.94 17.52
C TRP A 56 1.80 15.31 17.88
N LEU A 57 2.32 16.35 17.25
CA LEU A 57 1.88 17.74 17.40
C LEU A 57 1.48 18.27 16.03
N HIS A 58 0.17 18.40 15.84
CA HIS A 58 -0.38 19.08 14.68
C HIS A 58 -0.55 20.58 14.97
N THR A 59 0.05 21.40 14.12
CA THR A 59 -0.27 22.82 13.97
C THR A 59 -1.23 23.01 12.78
N GLU A 60 -1.89 24.17 12.72
CA GLU A 60 -2.73 24.56 11.58
C GLU A 60 -1.99 24.40 10.24
N GLU A 61 -0.72 24.82 10.17
CA GLU A 61 0.12 24.66 8.99
C GLU A 61 0.32 23.18 8.63
N THR A 62 0.67 22.32 9.59
CA THR A 62 0.87 20.89 9.32
C THR A 62 -0.42 20.18 8.91
N LEU A 63 -1.58 20.62 9.40
CA LEU A 63 -2.88 20.09 8.99
C LEU A 63 -3.20 20.47 7.54
N GLN A 64 -2.92 21.71 7.15
CA GLN A 64 -3.08 22.15 5.76
C GLN A 64 -2.14 21.39 4.82
N ILE A 65 -0.90 21.15 5.23
CA ILE A 65 0.06 20.33 4.47
C ILE A 65 -0.43 18.88 4.38
N LEU A 66 -0.95 18.30 5.46
CA LEU A 66 -1.50 16.94 5.47
C LEU A 66 -2.69 16.83 4.52
N GLU A 67 -3.61 17.81 4.52
CA GLU A 67 -4.75 17.83 3.60
C GLU A 67 -4.29 17.93 2.14
N HIS A 68 -3.35 18.83 1.85
CA HIS A 68 -2.76 18.96 0.51
C HIS A 68 -2.11 17.66 0.05
N THR A 69 -1.28 17.06 0.90
CA THR A 69 -0.56 15.81 0.60
C THR A 69 -1.55 14.65 0.41
N THR A 70 -2.66 14.62 1.17
CA THR A 70 -3.71 13.61 0.98
C THR A 70 -4.33 13.70 -0.42
N ARG A 71 -4.55 14.91 -0.94
CA ARG A 71 -5.03 15.11 -2.33
C ARG A 71 -3.98 14.69 -3.36
N SER A 72 -2.72 15.04 -3.12
CA SER A 72 -1.57 14.66 -3.96
C SER A 72 -1.44 13.13 -4.08
N VAL A 73 -1.50 12.41 -2.95
CA VAL A 73 -1.52 10.94 -2.93
C VAL A 73 -2.63 10.38 -3.80
N GLY A 74 -3.84 10.94 -3.71
CA GLY A 74 -4.96 10.52 -4.56
C GLY A 74 -4.67 10.69 -6.06
N GLN A 75 -4.03 11.80 -6.44
CA GLN A 75 -3.65 12.07 -7.83
C GLN A 75 -2.58 11.08 -8.34
N VAL A 76 -1.55 10.81 -7.54
CA VAL A 76 -0.47 9.88 -7.92
C VAL A 76 -0.96 8.44 -7.97
N VAL A 77 -1.85 8.03 -7.06
CA VAL A 77 -2.53 6.72 -7.13
C VAL A 77 -3.34 6.61 -8.43
N TYR A 78 -4.08 7.66 -8.79
CA TYR A 78 -4.84 7.66 -10.04
C TYR A 78 -3.92 7.54 -11.27
N GLN A 79 -2.80 8.28 -11.29
CA GLN A 79 -1.79 8.17 -12.35
C GLN A 79 -1.17 6.78 -12.44
N PHE A 80 -0.86 6.18 -11.29
CA PHE A 80 -0.38 4.80 -11.21
C PHE A 80 -1.39 3.84 -11.84
N LEU A 81 -2.67 3.91 -11.45
CA LEU A 81 -3.73 3.07 -12.00
C LEU A 81 -3.87 3.23 -13.51
N ALA A 82 -3.93 4.47 -13.99
CA ALA A 82 -4.12 4.77 -15.41
C ALA A 82 -2.92 4.33 -16.28
N THR A 83 -1.70 4.32 -15.74
CA THR A 83 -0.49 4.03 -16.53
C THR A 83 0.00 2.60 -16.34
N MET A 84 0.13 2.16 -15.09
CA MET A 84 0.73 0.88 -14.74
C MET A 84 -0.22 -0.28 -14.95
N CYS A 85 -1.48 -0.14 -14.51
CA CYS A 85 -2.45 -1.25 -14.60
C CYS A 85 -2.96 -1.47 -16.03
N GLU A 86 -2.82 -0.49 -16.93
CA GLU A 86 -3.07 -0.70 -18.36
C GLU A 86 -1.92 -1.44 -19.06
N TYR A 87 -0.68 -1.27 -18.58
CA TYR A 87 0.52 -1.82 -19.21
C TYR A 87 0.90 -3.21 -18.69
N TYR A 88 0.83 -3.41 -17.37
CA TYR A 88 1.18 -4.68 -16.74
C TYR A 88 -0.08 -5.49 -16.45
N ASP A 89 -0.21 -6.64 -17.11
CA ASP A 89 -1.19 -7.64 -16.72
C ASP A 89 -0.68 -8.36 -15.47
N THR A 90 -1.17 -7.94 -14.30
CA THR A 90 -0.78 -8.49 -13.00
C THR A 90 -1.88 -9.39 -12.46
N GLU A 91 -1.53 -10.63 -12.15
CA GLU A 91 -2.40 -11.56 -11.42
C GLU A 91 -1.90 -11.75 -9.99
N GLU A 92 -2.82 -12.06 -9.08
CA GLU A 92 -2.42 -12.48 -7.73
C GLU A 92 -1.54 -13.73 -7.79
N LEU A 93 -0.50 -13.79 -6.94
CA LEU A 93 0.27 -15.02 -6.83
C LEU A 93 -0.63 -16.15 -6.33
N LYS A 94 -0.34 -17.39 -6.73
CA LYS A 94 -1.10 -18.58 -6.29
C LYS A 94 -1.27 -18.67 -4.77
N GLU A 95 -0.24 -18.27 -4.01
CA GLU A 95 -0.31 -18.22 -2.54
C GLU A 95 -1.30 -17.17 -2.01
N GLU A 96 -1.42 -16.03 -2.69
CA GLU A 96 -2.28 -14.92 -2.31
C GLU A 96 -3.73 -15.21 -2.69
N ALA A 97 -3.97 -15.69 -3.91
CA ALA A 97 -5.28 -16.14 -4.35
C ALA A 97 -5.87 -17.23 -3.43
N ALA A 98 -5.05 -18.20 -3.02
CA ALA A 98 -5.47 -19.24 -2.07
C ALA A 98 -5.86 -18.65 -0.70
N ARG A 99 -5.14 -17.63 -0.21
CA ARG A 99 -5.50 -16.90 1.03
C ARG A 99 -6.82 -16.13 0.87
N GLY A 100 -7.03 -15.48 -0.28
CA GLY A 100 -8.28 -14.81 -0.63
C GLY A 100 -9.46 -15.79 -0.58
N TRP A 101 -9.34 -16.96 -1.19
CA TRP A 101 -10.37 -17.99 -1.17
C TRP A 101 -10.68 -18.51 0.22
N HIS A 102 -9.66 -18.71 1.07
CA HIS A 102 -9.88 -19.09 2.46
C HIS A 102 -10.65 -18.01 3.24
N THR A 103 -10.33 -16.74 3.04
CA THR A 103 -10.99 -15.61 3.73
C THR A 103 -12.45 -15.46 3.27
N THR A 104 -12.71 -15.60 1.98
CA THR A 104 -14.06 -15.58 1.39
C THR A 104 -14.88 -16.80 1.81
N ALA A 105 -14.27 -17.99 1.88
CA ALA A 105 -14.93 -19.19 2.38
C ALA A 105 -15.27 -19.10 3.88
N LEU A 106 -14.37 -18.54 4.69
CA LEU A 106 -14.60 -18.33 6.13
C LEU A 106 -15.72 -17.32 6.40
N THR A 107 -15.77 -16.22 5.63
CA THR A 107 -16.84 -15.22 5.73
C THR A 107 -18.18 -15.75 5.25
N ALA A 108 -18.22 -16.52 4.16
CA ALA A 108 -19.43 -17.19 3.68
C ALA A 108 -19.97 -18.21 4.70
N ASN A 109 -19.09 -18.94 5.37
CA ASN A 109 -19.47 -19.92 6.38
C ASN A 109 -20.00 -19.23 7.66
N ALA A 110 -19.39 -18.13 8.08
CA ALA A 110 -19.84 -17.31 9.20
C ALA A 110 -21.21 -16.65 8.94
N MET A 111 -21.47 -16.18 7.71
CA MET A 111 -22.79 -15.67 7.30
C MET A 111 -23.85 -16.77 7.31
N SER A 112 -23.52 -17.97 6.83
CA SER A 112 -24.44 -19.12 6.81
C SER A 112 -24.78 -19.65 8.21
N GLN A 113 -23.87 -19.52 9.18
CA GLN A 113 -24.15 -19.83 10.59
C GLN A 113 -25.06 -18.78 11.22
N LYS A 114 -24.79 -17.49 10.99
CA LYS A 114 -25.61 -16.38 11.52
C LYS A 114 -27.06 -16.34 10.99
N VAL A 115 -27.31 -16.87 9.79
CA VAL A 115 -28.66 -17.06 9.22
C VAL A 115 -29.38 -18.26 9.83
N ARG A 116 -28.64 -19.27 10.32
CA ARG A 116 -29.18 -20.49 10.91
C ARG A 116 -29.54 -20.33 12.40
N ASP A 117 -28.88 -19.40 13.08
CA ASP A 117 -29.07 -19.10 14.51
C ASP A 117 -30.15 -18.02 14.77
N LYS A 118 -30.90 -17.60 13.74
CA LYS A 118 -32.08 -16.73 13.83
C LYS A 118 -33.35 -17.52 13.54
#